data_AF-A0A4Q5R320-F1
#
_entry.id   AF-A0A4Q5R320-F1
#
_cell.length_a   1.000
_cell.length_b   1.000
_cell.length_c   1.000
_cell.angle_alpha   90.00
_cell.angle_beta   90.00
_cell.angle_gamma   90.00
#
_symmetry.space_group_name_H-M   'P 1'
#
loop_
_entity.id
_entity.type
_entity.pdbx_description
1 polymer ?
#
loop_
_entity_poly.entity_id
_entity_poly.type
_entity_poly.pdbx_seq_one_letter_code
_entity_poly.pdbx_strand_id
1 'polypeptide(L)'
;MVNNRIFFNRDISWLSFNERVLTEASKSSVPLMERFRFLAIYSSNLDEFYRVRIPAYNKKNATDDELQTLEQIRIIINRQQEMYGDLIRNQLIPAMEARGLTFLYDAVIPNELHDQIADYFLNQVAGYIHIVSLDSPTAFFPVNNQLYKAVLTRKFEQLHAWIINIPSNHLPRFRSFGINNRHYILLLDDIVDHSLPFIFRNSELVAAHNVKLTRDASIKLIENADLDAADLIEKELSKRDRGKATRFLYDPGMPGLMIERLRGSFDLKKSALVAGGRYHNLRDLGSMPLHDQTFQYPSQQSLINFHANYNGSLFNIIVNKDRLIHSPYHSYNCILRFFNEASLDPDVEQIYITFYRIANDSRIGHALISAARNGKDVFVLVELKARFDEANNIRWAKSMKAAGIKIVYSQNELKVHAKIALLKRKGDLPMIGLLSTGNFNENTARVYTDHILNI
;
A
#
# COMPACT_ATOMS: atom_id res chain seq x y z
N MET A 1 30.24 -26.43 -4.85
CA MET A 1 30.75 -25.48 -5.87
C MET A 1 31.15 -24.20 -5.16
N VAL A 2 32.40 -23.76 -5.34
CA VAL A 2 32.87 -22.48 -4.80
C VAL A 2 32.10 -21.35 -5.50
N ASN A 3 31.37 -20.55 -4.74
CA ASN A 3 30.50 -19.50 -5.27
C ASN A 3 31.37 -18.34 -5.76
N ASN A 4 31.80 -18.40 -7.03
CA ASN A 4 32.73 -17.45 -7.66
C ASN A 4 32.07 -16.10 -8.04
N ARG A 5 31.01 -15.70 -7.34
CA ARG A 5 30.27 -14.47 -7.62
C ARG A 5 30.88 -13.29 -6.87
N ILE A 6 31.38 -12.31 -7.63
CA ILE A 6 31.97 -11.07 -7.10
C ILE A 6 30.90 -10.14 -6.51
N PHE A 7 29.65 -10.23 -6.99
CA PHE A 7 28.54 -9.38 -6.56
C PHE A 7 27.40 -10.19 -5.95
N PHE A 8 26.71 -9.60 -4.97
CA PHE A 8 25.47 -10.17 -4.45
C PHE A 8 24.37 -10.16 -5.51
N ASN A 9 23.54 -11.20 -5.49
CA ASN A 9 22.31 -11.17 -6.27
C ASN A 9 21.38 -10.07 -5.71
N ARG A 10 20.88 -9.20 -6.60
CA ARG A 10 20.04 -8.05 -6.22
C ARG A 10 18.79 -8.45 -5.44
N ASP A 11 18.11 -9.51 -5.86
CA ASP A 11 16.82 -9.89 -5.29
C ASP A 11 17.03 -10.62 -3.93
N ILE A 12 18.13 -11.34 -3.77
CA ILE A 12 18.58 -11.86 -2.46
C ILE A 12 18.99 -10.71 -1.52
N SER A 13 19.73 -9.72 -2.02
CA SER A 13 20.09 -8.53 -1.25
C SER A 13 18.85 -7.74 -0.80
N TRP A 14 17.84 -7.62 -1.67
CA TRP A 14 16.57 -7.00 -1.33
C TRP A 14 15.83 -7.76 -0.22
N LEU A 15 15.84 -9.11 -0.24
CA LEU A 15 15.24 -9.91 0.84
C LEU A 15 15.96 -9.72 2.17
N SER A 16 17.28 -9.52 2.16
CA SER A 16 18.06 -9.17 3.36
C SER A 16 17.69 -7.77 3.88
N PHE A 17 17.44 -6.80 2.99
CA PHE A 17 16.88 -5.51 3.39
C PHE A 17 15.52 -5.69 4.07
N ASN A 18 14.62 -6.50 3.52
CA ASN A 18 13.31 -6.71 4.13
C ASN A 18 13.41 -7.48 5.47
N GLU A 19 14.40 -8.38 5.62
CA GLU A 19 14.74 -9.01 6.90
C GLU A 19 15.15 -8.00 7.97
N ARG A 20 15.85 -6.93 7.57
CA ARG A 20 16.21 -5.85 8.50
C ARG A 20 14.98 -5.13 9.05
N VAL A 21 13.95 -4.93 8.22
CA VAL A 21 12.64 -4.40 8.65
C VAL A 21 11.99 -5.33 9.66
N LEU A 22 11.99 -6.64 9.37
CA LEU A 22 11.44 -7.65 10.29
C LEU A 22 12.19 -7.69 11.63
N THR A 23 13.51 -7.43 11.61
CA THR A 23 14.34 -7.35 12.82
C THR A 23 13.99 -6.12 13.67
N GLU A 24 13.52 -5.02 13.11
CA GLU A 24 13.00 -3.91 13.95
C GLU A 24 11.75 -4.36 14.74
N ALA A 25 10.90 -5.20 14.14
CA ALA A 25 9.75 -5.77 14.85
C ALA A 25 10.13 -6.77 15.96
N SER A 26 11.36 -7.31 15.97
CA SER A 26 11.81 -8.25 17.01
C SER A 26 12.45 -7.57 18.22
N LYS A 27 12.80 -6.29 18.12
CA LYS A 27 13.48 -5.56 19.20
C LYS A 27 12.52 -5.17 20.32
N SER A 28 12.91 -5.46 21.56
CA SER A 28 12.19 -5.04 22.76
C SER A 28 12.27 -3.53 23.01
N SER A 29 13.28 -2.84 22.46
CA SER A 29 13.42 -1.37 22.53
C SER A 29 12.48 -0.61 21.60
N VAL A 30 11.82 -1.31 20.67
CA VAL A 30 10.83 -0.73 19.76
C VAL A 30 9.46 -0.80 20.44
N PRO A 31 8.71 0.32 20.55
CA PRO A 31 7.38 0.32 21.14
C PRO A 31 6.41 -0.64 20.43
N LEU A 32 5.46 -1.21 21.18
CA LEU A 32 4.64 -2.34 20.72
C LEU A 32 3.89 -2.06 19.40
N MET A 33 3.26 -0.90 19.27
CA MET A 33 2.55 -0.52 18.05
C MET A 33 3.50 -0.34 16.86
N GLU A 34 4.72 0.16 17.11
CA GLU A 34 5.75 0.31 16.08
C GLU A 34 6.23 -1.04 15.58
N ARG A 35 6.33 -2.05 16.46
CA ARG A 35 6.64 -3.43 16.07
C ARG A 35 5.57 -3.98 15.12
N PHE A 36 4.28 -3.76 15.38
CA PHE A 36 3.20 -4.12 14.46
C PHE A 36 3.29 -3.35 13.13
N ARG A 37 3.64 -2.06 13.15
CA ARG A 37 3.88 -1.27 11.93
C ARG A 37 5.06 -1.82 11.12
N PHE A 38 6.15 -2.25 11.76
CA PHE A 38 7.26 -2.91 11.06
C PHE A 38 6.85 -4.25 10.42
N LEU A 39 6.03 -5.06 11.11
CA LEU A 39 5.45 -6.26 10.51
C LEU A 39 4.55 -5.93 9.30
N ALA A 40 3.78 -4.85 9.38
CA ALA A 40 2.96 -4.37 8.27
C ALA A 40 3.82 -3.91 7.08
N ILE A 41 4.90 -3.15 7.32
CA ILE A 41 5.84 -2.72 6.29
C ILE A 41 6.49 -3.94 5.62
N TYR A 42 6.97 -4.90 6.41
CA TYR A 42 7.55 -6.15 5.91
C TYR A 42 6.58 -6.89 4.98
N SER A 43 5.31 -7.04 5.41
CA SER A 43 4.26 -7.71 4.63
C SER A 43 3.95 -6.97 3.33
N SER A 44 3.83 -5.64 3.38
CA SER A 44 3.60 -4.81 2.20
C SER A 44 4.75 -4.89 1.19
N ASN A 45 5.99 -4.82 1.68
CA ASN A 45 7.19 -4.96 0.86
C ASN A 45 7.24 -6.34 0.17
N LEU A 46 6.97 -7.41 0.93
CA LEU A 46 7.00 -8.76 0.39
C LEU A 46 5.92 -8.98 -0.67
N ASP A 47 4.73 -8.41 -0.48
CA ASP A 47 3.65 -8.41 -1.49
C ASP A 47 4.10 -7.70 -2.78
N GLU A 48 4.82 -6.57 -2.68
CA GLU A 48 5.42 -5.91 -3.85
C GLU A 48 6.49 -6.80 -4.51
N PHE A 49 7.35 -7.44 -3.72
CA PHE A 49 8.38 -8.34 -4.23
C PHE A 49 7.79 -9.51 -5.04
N TYR A 50 6.75 -10.16 -4.52
CA TYR A 50 6.05 -11.22 -5.25
C TYR A 50 5.41 -10.73 -6.55
N ARG A 51 4.90 -9.50 -6.55
CA ARG A 51 4.23 -8.93 -7.73
C ARG A 51 5.21 -8.46 -8.80
N VAL A 52 6.39 -7.97 -8.41
CA VAL A 52 7.34 -7.31 -9.32
C VAL A 52 8.53 -8.19 -9.67
N ARG A 53 9.08 -8.95 -8.73
CA ARG A 53 10.34 -9.69 -8.88
C ARG A 53 10.12 -11.13 -9.30
N ILE A 54 9.22 -11.85 -8.63
CA ILE A 54 8.96 -13.28 -8.90
C ILE A 54 8.54 -13.57 -10.36
N PRO A 55 7.72 -12.74 -11.05
CA PRO A 55 7.35 -13.02 -12.43
C PRO A 55 8.55 -13.10 -13.39
N ALA A 56 9.66 -12.42 -13.09
CA ALA A 56 10.88 -12.47 -13.90
C ALA A 56 11.53 -13.86 -13.91
N TYR A 57 11.30 -14.67 -12.87
CA TYR A 57 11.83 -16.03 -12.74
C TYR A 57 10.91 -17.10 -13.32
N ASN A 58 9.60 -16.82 -13.48
CA ASN A 58 8.61 -17.78 -13.97
C ASN A 58 8.45 -17.76 -15.52
N LYS A 59 9.50 -17.38 -16.25
CA LYS A 59 9.49 -17.36 -17.72
C LYS A 59 9.76 -18.76 -18.28
N LYS A 60 9.21 -19.08 -19.46
CA LYS A 60 9.31 -20.42 -20.08
C LYS A 60 10.75 -20.90 -20.31
N ASN A 61 11.69 -19.98 -20.50
CA ASN A 61 13.11 -20.28 -20.77
C ASN A 61 13.99 -19.73 -19.62
N ALA A 62 13.62 -19.98 -18.37
CA ALA A 62 14.46 -19.64 -17.22
C ALA A 62 15.76 -20.46 -17.27
N THR A 63 16.90 -19.83 -16.96
CA THR A 63 18.18 -20.52 -16.87
C THR A 63 18.27 -21.33 -15.56
N ASP A 64 19.16 -22.33 -15.51
CA ASP A 64 19.39 -23.11 -14.28
C ASP A 64 19.78 -22.21 -13.09
N ASP A 65 20.53 -21.14 -13.37
CA ASP A 65 20.91 -20.15 -12.38
C ASP A 65 19.73 -19.33 -11.83
N GLU A 66 18.78 -18.97 -12.70
CA GLU A 66 17.54 -18.30 -12.31
C GLU A 66 16.65 -19.22 -11.47
N LEU A 67 16.58 -20.51 -11.82
CA LEU A 67 15.86 -21.52 -11.05
C LEU A 67 16.48 -21.73 -9.67
N GLN A 68 17.81 -21.86 -9.59
CA GLN A 68 18.52 -21.95 -8.31
C GLN A 68 18.32 -20.69 -7.45
N THR A 69 18.34 -19.51 -8.07
CA THR A 69 18.07 -18.24 -7.37
C THR A 69 16.63 -18.20 -6.86
N LEU A 70 15.64 -18.66 -7.63
CA LEU A 70 14.25 -18.72 -7.20
C LEU A 70 14.06 -19.66 -6.00
N GLU A 71 14.73 -20.81 -5.98
CA GLU A 71 14.72 -21.72 -4.83
C GLU A 71 15.35 -21.07 -3.59
N GLN A 72 16.48 -20.37 -3.73
CA GLN A 72 17.06 -19.61 -2.62
C GLN A 72 16.11 -18.51 -2.10
N ILE A 73 15.44 -17.80 -3.00
CA ILE A 73 14.42 -16.79 -2.67
C ILE A 73 13.30 -17.43 -1.83
N ARG A 74 12.79 -18.60 -2.25
CA ARG A 74 11.73 -19.33 -1.53
C ARG A 74 12.17 -19.74 -0.12
N ILE A 75 13.38 -20.28 0.02
CA ILE A 75 13.96 -20.67 1.31
C ILE A 75 14.07 -19.46 2.25
N ILE A 76 14.58 -18.32 1.75
CA ILE A 76 14.73 -17.10 2.55
C ILE A 76 13.36 -16.56 2.97
N ILE A 77 12.40 -16.49 2.05
CA ILE A 77 11.05 -16.00 2.36
C ILE A 77 10.39 -16.90 3.42
N ASN A 78 10.45 -18.23 3.26
CA ASN A 78 9.86 -19.15 4.22
C ASN A 78 10.45 -18.97 5.63
N ARG A 79 11.78 -18.90 5.75
CA ARG A 79 12.45 -18.63 7.03
C ARG A 79 11.98 -17.31 7.67
N GLN A 80 11.87 -16.25 6.87
CA GLN A 80 11.41 -14.95 7.37
C GLN A 80 9.92 -14.99 7.77
N GLN A 81 9.07 -15.75 7.06
CA GLN A 81 7.66 -15.94 7.41
C GLN A 81 7.49 -16.75 8.70
N GLU A 82 8.34 -17.74 8.94
CA GLU A 82 8.37 -18.47 10.22
C GLU A 82 8.72 -17.51 11.37
N MET A 83 9.80 -16.73 11.22
CA MET A 83 10.18 -15.69 12.19
C MET A 83 9.03 -14.69 12.40
N TYR A 84 8.37 -14.26 11.33
CA TYR A 84 7.22 -13.36 11.41
C TYR A 84 6.09 -13.92 12.29
N GLY A 85 5.70 -15.18 12.05
CA GLY A 85 4.66 -15.86 12.82
C GLY A 85 5.05 -16.06 14.28
N ASP A 86 6.32 -16.36 14.54
CA ASP A 86 6.84 -16.55 15.90
C ASP A 86 6.92 -15.23 16.68
N LEU A 87 7.24 -14.11 16.01
CA LEU A 87 7.20 -12.78 16.63
C LEU A 87 5.78 -12.43 17.10
N ILE A 88 4.76 -12.69 16.27
CA ILE A 88 3.38 -12.44 16.65
C ILE A 88 3.00 -13.31 17.87
N ARG A 89 3.17 -14.63 17.74
CA ARG A 89 2.69 -15.61 18.74
C ARG A 89 3.45 -15.55 20.06
N ASN A 90 4.77 -15.48 20.01
CA ASN A 90 5.61 -15.68 21.19
C ASN A 90 6.15 -14.38 21.78
N GLN A 91 5.94 -13.22 21.14
CA GLN A 91 6.40 -11.94 21.67
C GLN A 91 5.31 -10.86 21.71
N LEU A 92 4.64 -10.59 20.58
CA LEU A 92 3.70 -9.46 20.52
C LEU A 92 2.41 -9.75 21.28
N ILE A 93 1.81 -10.94 21.10
CA ILE A 93 0.59 -11.33 21.83
C ILE A 93 0.85 -11.34 23.36
N PRO A 94 1.90 -12.00 23.89
CA PRO A 94 2.21 -11.91 25.33
C PRO A 94 2.44 -10.48 25.83
N ALA A 95 3.09 -9.62 25.03
CA ALA A 95 3.33 -8.22 25.39
C ALA A 95 2.05 -7.35 25.40
N MET A 96 1.03 -7.74 24.62
CA MET A 96 -0.31 -7.17 24.69
C MET A 96 -1.06 -7.66 25.92
N GLU A 97 -1.00 -8.97 26.21
CA GLU A 97 -1.70 -9.61 27.32
C GLU A 97 -1.26 -9.03 28.67
N ALA A 98 0.04 -8.76 28.83
CA ALA A 98 0.60 -8.10 30.01
C ALA A 98 -0.01 -6.71 30.30
N ARG A 99 -0.74 -6.13 29.35
CA ARG A 99 -1.44 -4.84 29.46
C ARG A 99 -2.96 -4.97 29.32
N GLY A 100 -3.51 -6.18 29.48
CA GLY A 100 -4.95 -6.43 29.44
C GLY A 100 -5.57 -6.45 28.04
N LEU A 101 -4.74 -6.51 26.99
CA LEU A 101 -5.17 -6.61 25.60
C LEU A 101 -4.87 -8.01 25.07
N THR A 102 -5.89 -8.73 24.59
CA THR A 102 -5.73 -10.08 24.02
C THR A 102 -6.01 -10.03 22.53
N PHE A 103 -4.98 -10.22 21.71
CA PHE A 103 -5.16 -10.39 20.26
C PHE A 103 -5.44 -11.87 19.97
N LEU A 104 -6.67 -12.18 19.57
CA LEU A 104 -7.05 -13.53 19.15
C LEU A 104 -6.54 -13.76 17.72
N TYR A 105 -5.39 -14.42 17.63
CA TYR A 105 -4.73 -14.73 16.36
C TYR A 105 -4.58 -16.24 16.24
N ASP A 106 -5.34 -16.84 15.32
CA ASP A 106 -5.47 -18.30 15.16
C ASP A 106 -5.85 -19.01 16.48
N ALA A 107 -6.69 -18.34 17.28
CA ALA A 107 -7.13 -18.79 18.58
C ALA A 107 -8.65 -19.01 18.60
N VAL A 108 -9.11 -19.86 19.50
CA VAL A 108 -10.54 -20.09 19.71
C VAL A 108 -11.18 -18.83 20.30
N ILE A 109 -12.30 -18.41 19.72
CA ILE A 109 -13.08 -17.27 20.21
C ILE A 109 -13.83 -17.70 21.49
N PRO A 110 -13.57 -17.04 22.64
CA PRO A 110 -14.30 -17.29 23.88
C PRO A 110 -15.82 -17.15 23.71
N ASN A 111 -16.57 -18.05 24.35
CA ASN A 111 -18.03 -18.09 24.24
C ASN A 111 -18.69 -16.79 24.69
N GLU A 112 -18.09 -16.07 25.64
CA GLU A 112 -18.63 -14.80 26.14
C GLU A 112 -18.68 -13.71 25.05
N LEU A 113 -17.87 -13.83 24.00
CA LEU A 113 -17.83 -12.87 22.88
C LEU A 113 -18.87 -13.17 21.79
N HIS A 114 -19.46 -14.36 21.76
CA HIS A 114 -20.27 -14.82 20.62
C HIS A 114 -21.44 -13.88 20.33
N ASP A 115 -22.18 -13.46 21.36
CA ASP A 115 -23.32 -12.54 21.20
C ASP A 115 -22.88 -11.16 20.69
N GLN A 116 -21.77 -10.61 21.20
CA GLN A 116 -21.26 -9.31 20.74
C GLN A 116 -20.75 -9.37 19.29
N ILE A 117 -20.12 -10.48 18.91
CA ILE A 117 -19.65 -10.71 17.55
C ILE A 117 -20.84 -10.86 16.60
N ALA A 118 -21.86 -11.62 17.00
CA ALA A 118 -23.09 -11.78 16.23
C ALA A 118 -23.81 -10.43 16.03
N ASP A 119 -23.96 -9.63 17.08
CA ASP A 119 -24.55 -8.29 17.00
C ASP A 119 -23.77 -7.38 16.04
N TYR A 120 -22.44 -7.32 16.19
CA TYR A 120 -21.58 -6.55 15.29
C TYR A 120 -21.69 -7.04 13.85
N PHE A 121 -21.68 -8.37 13.63
CA PHE A 121 -21.81 -8.94 12.30
C PHE A 121 -23.15 -8.54 11.67
N LEU A 122 -24.27 -8.73 12.35
CA LEU A 122 -25.61 -8.48 11.81
C LEU A 122 -25.89 -7.01 11.56
N ASN A 123 -25.44 -6.13 12.47
CA ASN A 123 -25.76 -4.71 12.40
C ASN A 123 -24.78 -3.90 11.54
N GLN A 124 -23.52 -4.36 11.38
CA GLN A 124 -22.47 -3.57 10.72
C GLN A 124 -21.78 -4.30 9.57
N VAL A 125 -21.56 -5.61 9.66
CA VAL A 125 -20.78 -6.36 8.64
C VAL A 125 -21.66 -6.92 7.53
N ALA A 126 -22.81 -7.49 7.86
CA ALA A 126 -23.65 -8.27 6.96
C ALA A 126 -24.08 -7.49 5.70
N GLY A 127 -24.32 -6.18 5.82
CA GLY A 127 -24.66 -5.31 4.69
C GLY A 127 -23.58 -5.18 3.61
N TYR A 128 -22.33 -5.58 3.91
CA TYR A 128 -21.20 -5.56 2.97
C TYR A 128 -20.79 -6.96 2.48
N ILE A 129 -21.46 -8.02 2.93
CA ILE A 129 -21.13 -9.40 2.59
C ILE A 129 -21.80 -9.80 1.27
N HIS A 130 -20.99 -10.23 0.32
CA HIS A 130 -21.38 -10.77 -0.97
C HIS A 130 -21.04 -12.26 -1.01
N ILE A 131 -22.07 -13.10 -1.18
CA ILE A 131 -21.93 -14.55 -1.23
C ILE A 131 -22.13 -14.98 -2.67
N VAL A 132 -21.13 -15.66 -3.24
CA VAL A 132 -21.15 -16.09 -4.64
C VAL A 132 -20.95 -17.59 -4.72
N SER A 133 -21.89 -18.29 -5.37
CA SER A 133 -21.74 -19.72 -5.68
C SER A 133 -20.71 -19.90 -6.80
N LEU A 134 -19.87 -20.92 -6.66
CA LEU A 134 -18.90 -21.39 -7.65
C LEU A 134 -19.36 -22.68 -8.35
N ASP A 135 -20.59 -23.15 -8.09
CA ASP A 135 -21.13 -24.36 -8.73
C ASP A 135 -21.73 -24.09 -10.11
N SER A 136 -21.95 -22.82 -10.46
CA SER A 136 -22.45 -22.39 -11.76
C SER A 136 -21.49 -21.41 -12.41
N PRO A 137 -21.46 -21.30 -13.74
CA PRO A 137 -20.72 -20.25 -14.42
C PRO A 137 -21.14 -18.89 -13.88
N THR A 138 -20.20 -18.21 -13.21
CA THR A 138 -20.45 -16.91 -12.58
C THR A 138 -19.71 -15.83 -13.35
N ALA A 139 -20.34 -14.67 -13.56
CA ALA A 139 -19.66 -13.47 -14.03
C ALA A 139 -18.80 -12.82 -12.93
N PHE A 140 -18.81 -13.38 -11.72
CA PHE A 140 -18.05 -12.86 -10.60
C PHE A 140 -16.56 -12.90 -10.87
N PHE A 141 -15.95 -11.73 -10.75
CA PHE A 141 -14.52 -11.55 -10.94
C PHE A 141 -13.92 -10.99 -9.64
N PRO A 142 -13.06 -11.75 -8.93
CA PRO A 142 -12.49 -11.31 -7.67
C PRO A 142 -11.69 -10.02 -7.87
N VAL A 143 -11.92 -9.03 -7.01
CA VAL A 143 -11.17 -7.78 -6.99
C VAL A 143 -9.70 -8.07 -6.67
N ASN A 144 -8.80 -7.36 -7.36
CA ASN A 144 -7.37 -7.55 -7.19
C ASN A 144 -6.93 -7.15 -5.77
N ASN A 145 -6.11 -7.99 -5.13
CA ASN A 145 -5.51 -7.74 -3.82
C ASN A 145 -6.54 -7.61 -2.66
N GLN A 146 -7.80 -7.99 -2.90
CA GLN A 146 -8.84 -8.11 -1.87
C GLN A 146 -8.82 -9.50 -1.23
N LEU A 147 -9.28 -9.56 0.01
CA LEU A 147 -9.42 -10.77 0.79
C LEU A 147 -10.77 -11.42 0.56
N TYR A 148 -10.75 -12.73 0.45
CA TYR A 148 -11.92 -13.56 0.30
C TYR A 148 -11.82 -14.79 1.19
N LYS A 149 -12.97 -15.40 1.42
CA LYS A 149 -13.11 -16.69 2.07
C LYS A 149 -13.75 -17.68 1.11
N ALA A 150 -13.03 -18.76 0.84
CA ALA A 150 -13.46 -19.91 0.08
C ALA A 150 -14.19 -20.86 1.05
N VAL A 151 -15.49 -21.07 0.85
CA VAL A 151 -16.32 -21.88 1.75
C VAL A 151 -16.87 -23.10 1.00
N LEU A 152 -16.74 -24.27 1.61
CA LEU A 152 -17.32 -25.52 1.15
C LEU A 152 -18.42 -25.92 2.12
N THR A 153 -19.62 -26.15 1.60
CA THR A 153 -20.77 -26.60 2.38
C THR A 153 -21.33 -27.91 1.84
N ARG A 154 -21.98 -28.72 2.67
CA ARG A 154 -22.71 -29.92 2.25
C ARG A 154 -24.19 -29.77 2.50
N LYS A 155 -25.01 -30.10 1.49
CA LYS A 155 -26.46 -30.16 1.59
C LYS A 155 -26.98 -31.35 0.79
N PHE A 156 -27.77 -32.22 1.40
CA PHE A 156 -28.28 -33.46 0.78
C PHE A 156 -27.17 -34.30 0.11
N GLU A 157 -26.06 -34.55 0.83
CA GLU A 157 -24.85 -35.24 0.33
C GLU A 157 -24.09 -34.54 -0.82
N GLN A 158 -24.57 -33.38 -1.30
CA GLN A 158 -23.90 -32.62 -2.35
C GLN A 158 -23.02 -31.52 -1.77
N LEU A 159 -21.80 -31.41 -2.29
CA LEU A 159 -20.86 -30.35 -1.94
C LEU A 159 -21.08 -29.13 -2.82
N HIS A 160 -21.20 -27.98 -2.17
CA HIS A 160 -21.37 -26.67 -2.79
C HIS A 160 -20.20 -25.75 -2.42
N ALA A 161 -19.62 -25.11 -3.42
CA ALA A 161 -18.50 -24.19 -3.26
C ALA A 161 -18.96 -22.74 -3.35
N TRP A 162 -18.43 -21.91 -2.47
CA TRP A 162 -18.77 -20.49 -2.36
C TRP A 162 -17.52 -19.65 -2.20
N ILE A 163 -17.63 -18.39 -2.60
CA ILE A 163 -16.67 -17.35 -2.23
C ILE A 163 -17.38 -16.17 -1.59
N ILE A 164 -16.80 -15.67 -0.50
CA ILE A 164 -17.31 -14.56 0.29
C ILE A 164 -16.23 -13.49 0.38
N ASN A 165 -16.56 -12.22 0.17
CA ASN A 165 -15.60 -11.12 0.38
C ASN A 165 -15.40 -10.85 1.88
N ILE A 166 -14.17 -10.47 2.25
CA ILE A 166 -13.92 -9.82 3.54
C ILE A 166 -13.92 -8.31 3.30
N PRO A 167 -14.87 -7.53 3.87
CA PRO A 167 -15.10 -6.14 3.51
C PRO A 167 -14.15 -5.15 4.22
N SER A 168 -12.85 -5.48 4.27
CA SER A 168 -11.83 -4.64 4.94
C SER A 168 -11.50 -3.33 4.21
N ASN A 169 -12.07 -3.13 3.02
CA ASN A 169 -12.03 -1.88 2.27
C ASN A 169 -13.11 -0.88 2.72
N HIS A 170 -14.15 -1.34 3.42
CA HIS A 170 -15.25 -0.52 3.94
C HIS A 170 -15.26 -0.48 5.47
N LEU A 171 -14.79 -1.54 6.13
CA LEU A 171 -14.77 -1.67 7.58
C LEU A 171 -13.34 -1.81 8.11
N PRO A 172 -13.08 -1.37 9.36
CA PRO A 172 -11.80 -1.62 10.01
C PRO A 172 -11.43 -3.10 10.03
N ARG A 173 -10.17 -3.40 9.73
CA ARG A 173 -9.65 -4.78 9.71
C ARG A 173 -9.69 -5.44 11.09
N PHE A 174 -9.51 -4.66 12.15
CA PHE A 174 -9.49 -5.10 13.53
C PHE A 174 -10.68 -4.53 14.28
N ARG A 175 -11.32 -5.36 15.11
CA ARG A 175 -12.37 -4.93 16.01
C ARG A 175 -12.03 -5.33 17.44
N SER A 176 -12.23 -4.41 18.38
CA SER A 176 -12.08 -4.68 19.80
C SER A 176 -13.44 -4.88 20.48
N PHE A 177 -13.49 -5.85 21.39
CA PHE A 177 -14.63 -6.19 22.24
C PHE A 177 -14.17 -6.22 23.70
N GLY A 178 -14.93 -5.61 24.59
CA GLY A 178 -14.61 -5.54 26.02
C GLY A 178 -15.49 -6.48 26.85
N ILE A 179 -14.89 -7.35 27.65
CA ILE A 179 -15.59 -8.24 28.59
C ILE A 179 -14.75 -8.37 29.87
N ASN A 180 -15.37 -8.23 31.03
CA ASN A 180 -14.74 -8.48 32.35
C ASN A 180 -13.37 -7.76 32.51
N ASN A 181 -13.31 -6.48 32.14
CA ASN A 181 -12.09 -5.64 32.15
C ASN A 181 -10.93 -6.15 31.26
N ARG A 182 -11.20 -7.03 30.30
CA ARG A 182 -10.27 -7.45 29.25
C ARG A 182 -10.77 -6.98 27.89
N HIS A 183 -9.83 -6.61 27.02
CA HIS A 183 -10.13 -6.23 25.64
C HIS A 183 -9.61 -7.30 24.69
N TYR A 184 -10.53 -7.90 23.95
CA TYR A 184 -10.22 -8.85 22.89
C TYR A 184 -10.17 -8.12 21.56
N ILE A 185 -9.12 -8.34 20.78
CA ILE A 185 -8.97 -7.80 19.44
C ILE A 185 -9.08 -8.97 18.46
N LEU A 186 -10.00 -8.88 17.50
CA LEU A 186 -10.23 -9.89 16.48
C LEU A 186 -10.03 -9.30 15.09
N LEU A 187 -9.62 -10.15 14.16
CA LEU A 187 -9.62 -9.85 12.74
C LEU A 187 -11.03 -10.00 12.15
N LEU A 188 -11.32 -9.18 11.14
CA LEU A 188 -12.61 -9.23 10.44
C LEU A 188 -12.86 -10.60 9.77
N ASP A 189 -11.82 -11.34 9.37
CA ASP A 189 -11.95 -12.69 8.82
C ASP A 189 -12.51 -13.67 9.84
N ASP A 190 -12.09 -13.55 11.10
CA ASP A 190 -12.53 -14.44 12.19
C ASP A 190 -13.97 -14.14 12.60
N ILE A 191 -14.37 -12.86 12.55
CA ILE A 191 -15.77 -12.45 12.73
C ILE A 191 -16.65 -13.05 11.63
N VAL A 192 -16.19 -13.01 10.37
CA VAL A 192 -16.90 -13.62 9.24
C VAL A 192 -16.90 -15.15 9.37
N ASP A 193 -15.78 -15.78 9.77
CA ASP A 193 -15.69 -17.23 10.04
C ASP A 193 -16.72 -17.67 11.08
N HIS A 194 -16.75 -16.96 12.23
CA HIS A 194 -17.67 -17.24 13.32
C HIS A 194 -19.14 -17.12 12.88
N SER A 195 -19.40 -16.26 11.89
CA SER A 195 -20.75 -16.00 11.37
C SER A 195 -21.15 -16.92 10.20
N LEU A 196 -20.26 -17.80 9.71
CA LEU A 196 -20.58 -18.73 8.62
C LEU A 196 -21.78 -19.65 8.91
N PRO A 197 -21.97 -20.20 10.13
CA PRO A 197 -23.17 -20.99 10.45
C PRO A 197 -24.46 -20.18 10.27
N PHE A 198 -24.43 -18.88 10.54
CA PHE A 198 -25.56 -17.98 10.29
C PHE A 198 -25.79 -17.73 8.80
N ILE A 199 -24.71 -17.60 8.01
CA ILE A 199 -24.79 -17.39 6.56
C ILE A 199 -25.33 -18.64 5.86
N PHE A 200 -24.92 -19.83 6.30
CA PHE A 200 -25.24 -21.12 5.68
C PHE A 200 -26.12 -22.02 6.55
N ARG A 201 -27.17 -21.48 7.18
CA ARG A 201 -28.00 -22.19 8.19
C ARG A 201 -28.54 -23.57 7.78
N ASN A 202 -28.76 -23.76 6.47
CA ASN A 202 -29.40 -24.96 5.91
C ASN A 202 -28.40 -25.93 5.26
N SER A 203 -27.10 -25.76 5.56
CA SER A 203 -26.02 -26.59 5.04
C SER A 203 -24.99 -26.88 6.13
N GLU A 204 -24.38 -28.06 6.09
CA GLU A 204 -23.22 -28.38 6.93
C GLU A 204 -22.01 -27.58 6.41
N LEU A 205 -21.30 -26.88 7.29
CA LEU A 205 -20.05 -26.21 6.95
C LEU A 205 -18.92 -27.26 6.93
N VAL A 206 -18.34 -27.52 5.76
CA VAL A 206 -17.30 -28.55 5.59
C VAL A 206 -15.90 -27.95 5.71
N ALA A 207 -15.67 -26.79 5.09
CA ALA A 207 -14.38 -26.11 5.12
C ALA A 207 -14.54 -24.60 4.86
N ALA A 208 -13.67 -23.80 5.45
CA ALA A 208 -13.61 -22.35 5.23
C ALA A 208 -12.16 -21.89 5.25
N HIS A 209 -11.76 -21.21 4.17
CA HIS A 209 -10.34 -20.96 3.88
C HIS A 209 -10.11 -19.54 3.36
N ASN A 210 -9.12 -18.84 3.89
CA ASN A 210 -8.78 -17.49 3.45
C ASN A 210 -7.97 -17.51 2.15
N VAL A 211 -8.39 -16.68 1.18
CA VAL A 211 -7.75 -16.59 -0.13
C VAL A 211 -7.55 -15.14 -0.57
N LYS A 212 -6.51 -14.92 -1.37
CA LYS A 212 -6.16 -13.61 -1.92
C LYS A 212 -5.60 -13.76 -3.33
N LEU A 213 -6.19 -13.03 -4.28
CA LEU A 213 -5.71 -12.98 -5.66
C LEU A 213 -4.82 -11.75 -5.87
N THR A 214 -3.68 -11.93 -6.52
CA THR A 214 -2.83 -10.83 -6.99
C THR A 214 -2.68 -10.92 -8.51
N ARG A 215 -2.83 -9.78 -9.18
CA ARG A 215 -2.65 -9.60 -10.64
C ARG A 215 -1.43 -8.74 -10.93
N ASP A 216 -0.90 -8.89 -12.14
CA ASP A 216 0.24 -8.11 -12.61
C ASP A 216 -0.04 -6.59 -12.55
N ALA A 217 1.01 -5.81 -12.30
CA ALA A 217 0.99 -4.36 -12.29
C ALA A 217 1.52 -3.75 -13.60
N SER A 218 2.01 -4.55 -14.55
CA SER A 218 2.60 -4.02 -15.78
C SER A 218 1.56 -3.44 -16.74
N ILE A 219 1.60 -2.12 -16.95
CA ILE A 219 0.85 -1.42 -17.99
C ILE A 219 1.76 -1.29 -19.20
N LYS A 220 1.38 -1.86 -20.35
CA LYS A 220 2.05 -1.62 -21.62
C LYS A 220 1.39 -0.40 -22.27
N LEU A 221 2.10 0.71 -22.32
CA LEU A 221 1.66 1.86 -23.10
C LEU A 221 1.79 1.53 -24.59
N ILE A 222 0.68 1.61 -25.30
CA ILE A 222 0.67 1.63 -26.76
C ILE A 222 0.80 3.10 -27.16
N GLU A 223 1.84 3.43 -27.92
CA GLU A 223 1.93 4.75 -28.54
C GLU A 223 0.81 4.89 -29.56
N ASN A 224 -0.14 5.77 -29.27
CA ASN A 224 -1.19 6.11 -30.20
C ASN A 224 -1.25 7.64 -30.28
N ALA A 225 -0.96 8.20 -31.45
CA ALA A 225 -0.77 9.64 -31.64
C ALA A 225 -2.06 10.47 -31.45
N ASP A 226 -3.23 9.82 -31.53
CA ASP A 226 -4.53 10.49 -31.55
C ASP A 226 -5.21 10.60 -30.17
N LEU A 227 -4.65 10.02 -29.11
CA LEU A 227 -5.27 9.98 -27.78
C LEU A 227 -4.36 10.57 -26.71
N ASP A 228 -4.93 11.36 -25.79
CA ASP A 228 -4.21 11.89 -24.63
C ASP A 228 -3.62 10.73 -23.80
N ALA A 229 -2.34 10.84 -23.42
CA ALA A 229 -1.62 9.81 -22.69
C ALA A 229 -2.33 9.44 -21.37
N ALA A 230 -2.98 10.41 -20.72
CA ALA A 230 -3.77 10.18 -19.53
C ALA A 230 -4.99 9.27 -19.79
N ASP A 231 -5.70 9.46 -20.90
CA ASP A 231 -6.89 8.68 -21.26
C ASP A 231 -6.52 7.25 -21.70
N LEU A 232 -5.37 7.07 -22.35
CA LEU A 232 -4.83 5.76 -22.69
C LEU A 232 -4.52 4.93 -21.43
N ILE A 233 -3.86 5.55 -20.43
CA ILE A 233 -3.53 4.85 -19.18
C ILE A 233 -4.78 4.51 -18.38
N GLU A 234 -5.77 5.39 -18.34
CA GLU A 234 -7.05 5.11 -17.66
C GLU A 234 -7.76 3.89 -18.26
N LYS A 235 -7.80 3.79 -19.60
CA LYS A 235 -8.32 2.61 -20.29
C LYS A 235 -7.53 1.35 -19.94
N GLU A 236 -6.21 1.42 -19.93
CA GLU A 236 -5.37 0.26 -19.58
C GLU A 236 -5.44 -0.11 -18.08
N LEU A 237 -5.64 0.85 -17.17
CA LEU A 237 -5.90 0.59 -15.75
C LEU A 237 -7.18 -0.22 -15.56
N SER A 238 -8.26 0.15 -16.27
CA SER A 238 -9.52 -0.62 -16.20
C SER A 238 -9.37 -2.05 -16.72
N LYS A 239 -8.53 -2.27 -17.75
CA LYS A 239 -8.19 -3.61 -18.26
C LYS A 239 -7.30 -4.38 -17.29
N ARG A 240 -6.35 -3.72 -16.62
CA ARG A 240 -5.46 -4.32 -15.60
C ARG A 240 -6.24 -4.91 -14.44
N ASP A 241 -7.27 -4.21 -13.95
CA ASP A 241 -8.12 -4.73 -12.88
C ASP A 241 -8.86 -6.00 -13.29
N ARG A 242 -9.02 -6.24 -14.60
CA ARG A 242 -9.56 -7.47 -15.20
C ARG A 242 -8.48 -8.41 -15.79
N GLY A 243 -7.21 -8.15 -15.51
CA GLY A 243 -6.08 -8.91 -16.03
C GLY A 243 -5.95 -10.33 -15.45
N LYS A 244 -5.01 -11.11 -16.00
CA LYS A 244 -4.73 -12.48 -15.52
C LYS A 244 -4.09 -12.46 -14.13
N ALA A 245 -4.53 -13.38 -13.26
CA ALA A 245 -3.92 -13.58 -11.96
C ALA A 245 -2.49 -14.09 -12.10
N THR A 246 -1.58 -13.48 -11.35
CA THR A 246 -0.16 -13.89 -11.27
C THR A 246 0.09 -14.75 -10.04
N ARG A 247 -0.64 -14.52 -8.94
CA ARG A 247 -0.52 -15.27 -7.70
C ARG A 247 -1.89 -15.51 -7.08
N PHE A 248 -2.15 -16.75 -6.69
CA PHE A 248 -3.27 -17.15 -5.85
C PHE A 248 -2.70 -17.64 -4.52
N LEU A 249 -2.92 -16.83 -3.48
CA LEU A 249 -2.49 -17.10 -2.13
C LEU A 249 -3.66 -17.70 -1.36
N TYR A 250 -3.43 -18.82 -0.70
CA TYR A 250 -4.44 -19.54 0.08
C TYR A 250 -3.83 -20.03 1.39
N ASP A 251 -4.68 -20.25 2.39
CA ASP A 251 -4.25 -20.82 3.67
C ASP A 251 -3.98 -22.34 3.57
N PRO A 252 -3.18 -22.91 4.48
CA PRO A 252 -2.81 -24.31 4.40
C PRO A 252 -4.00 -25.20 4.78
N GLY A 253 -4.05 -26.41 4.22
CA GLY A 253 -5.13 -27.37 4.51
C GLY A 253 -6.39 -27.20 3.66
N MET A 254 -6.42 -26.25 2.72
CA MET A 254 -7.53 -26.14 1.78
C MET A 254 -7.71 -27.44 0.97
N PRO A 255 -8.94 -28.01 0.91
CA PRO A 255 -9.20 -29.21 0.13
C PRO A 255 -8.85 -29.03 -1.34
N GLY A 256 -8.17 -30.02 -1.95
CA GLY A 256 -7.78 -29.97 -3.36
C GLY A 256 -8.94 -29.74 -4.32
N LEU A 257 -10.13 -30.27 -4.00
CA LEU A 257 -11.37 -30.02 -4.76
C LEU A 257 -11.70 -28.51 -4.81
N MET A 258 -11.53 -27.79 -3.71
CA MET A 258 -11.81 -26.35 -3.64
C MET A 258 -10.78 -25.57 -4.46
N ILE A 259 -9.50 -25.95 -4.39
CA ILE A 259 -8.44 -25.36 -5.22
C ILE A 259 -8.79 -25.51 -6.70
N GLU A 260 -9.16 -26.71 -7.16
CA GLU A 260 -9.50 -26.95 -8.57
C GLU A 260 -10.75 -26.15 -9.02
N ARG A 261 -11.78 -26.05 -8.16
CA ARG A 261 -12.95 -25.21 -8.45
C ARG A 261 -12.60 -23.73 -8.58
N LEU A 262 -11.76 -23.20 -7.69
CA LEU A 262 -11.28 -21.83 -7.76
C LEU A 262 -10.38 -21.60 -8.99
N ARG A 263 -9.57 -22.60 -9.36
CA ARG A 263 -8.74 -22.55 -10.57
C ARG A 263 -9.55 -22.47 -11.85
N GLY A 264 -10.63 -23.25 -11.94
CA GLY A 264 -11.58 -23.20 -13.04
C GLY A 264 -12.33 -21.87 -13.09
N SER A 265 -12.87 -21.45 -11.95
CA SER A 265 -13.74 -20.26 -11.86
C SER A 265 -12.99 -18.95 -12.12
N PHE A 266 -11.72 -18.84 -11.74
CA PHE A 266 -10.94 -17.58 -11.84
C PHE A 266 -9.83 -17.60 -12.90
N ASP A 267 -9.83 -18.59 -13.80
CA ASP A 267 -8.80 -18.78 -14.85
C ASP A 267 -7.37 -18.73 -14.31
N LEU A 268 -7.10 -19.51 -13.26
CA LEU A 268 -5.81 -19.53 -12.55
C LEU A 268 -4.76 -20.45 -13.21
N LYS A 269 -4.93 -20.79 -14.49
CA LYS A 269 -4.10 -21.81 -15.18
C LYS A 269 -2.60 -21.48 -15.17
N LYS A 270 -2.26 -20.19 -15.17
CA LYS A 270 -0.87 -19.69 -15.21
C LYS A 270 -0.43 -18.98 -13.93
N SER A 271 -1.29 -18.89 -12.92
CA SER A 271 -0.95 -18.21 -11.67
C SER A 271 -0.10 -19.12 -10.78
N ALA A 272 0.86 -18.55 -10.06
CA ALA A 272 1.55 -19.24 -8.99
C ALA A 272 0.58 -19.53 -7.84
N LEU A 273 0.42 -20.80 -7.48
CA LEU A 273 -0.31 -21.23 -6.29
C LEU A 273 0.65 -21.18 -5.11
N VAL A 274 0.33 -20.39 -4.10
CA VAL A 274 1.18 -20.21 -2.92
C VAL A 274 0.35 -20.50 -1.68
N ALA A 275 0.73 -21.52 -0.92
CA ALA A 275 0.22 -21.69 0.44
C ALA A 275 0.93 -20.68 1.35
N GLY A 276 0.17 -19.86 2.06
CA GLY A 276 0.65 -18.95 3.10
C GLY A 276 -0.14 -19.16 4.38
N GLY A 277 0.22 -18.50 5.48
CA GLY A 277 -0.49 -18.67 6.76
C GLY A 277 -1.99 -18.34 6.67
N ARG A 278 -2.73 -18.62 7.75
CA ARG A 278 -4.20 -18.41 7.82
C ARG A 278 -4.62 -16.99 7.42
N TYR A 279 -3.86 -15.97 7.83
CA TYR A 279 -4.23 -14.57 7.60
C TYR A 279 -3.38 -13.95 6.50
N HIS A 280 -4.06 -13.39 5.50
CA HIS A 280 -3.43 -12.66 4.40
C HIS A 280 -3.60 -11.15 4.60
N ASN A 281 -2.90 -10.36 3.78
CA ASN A 281 -2.96 -8.89 3.81
C ASN A 281 -2.53 -8.28 5.17
N LEU A 282 -1.51 -8.85 5.82
CA LEU A 282 -1.03 -8.39 7.13
C LEU A 282 -0.32 -7.03 7.11
N ARG A 283 -0.24 -6.35 5.96
CA ARG A 283 0.00 -4.90 5.91
C ARG A 283 -1.00 -4.11 6.75
N ASP A 284 -2.19 -4.67 7.00
CA ASP A 284 -3.21 -4.01 7.81
C ASP A 284 -2.81 -3.95 9.30
N LEU A 285 -1.85 -4.76 9.80
CA LEU A 285 -1.37 -4.70 11.20
C LEU A 285 -0.89 -3.30 11.63
N GLY A 286 -0.51 -2.43 10.68
CA GLY A 286 -0.17 -1.04 10.97
C GLY A 286 -1.34 -0.20 11.50
N SER A 287 -2.57 -0.73 11.39
CA SER A 287 -3.82 -0.15 11.90
C SER A 287 -4.36 -0.82 13.17
N MET A 288 -3.54 -1.65 13.84
CA MET A 288 -3.89 -2.28 15.12
C MET A 288 -4.41 -1.22 16.12
N PRO A 289 -5.52 -1.47 16.84
CA PRO A 289 -6.17 -0.48 17.69
C PRO A 289 -5.46 -0.30 19.04
N LEU A 290 -4.16 0.01 19.01
CA LEU A 290 -3.32 0.30 20.17
C LEU A 290 -3.21 1.82 20.37
N HIS A 291 -4.17 2.40 21.08
CA HIS A 291 -4.32 3.85 21.19
C HIS A 291 -3.47 4.49 22.30
N ASP A 292 -2.98 3.71 23.27
CA ASP A 292 -2.09 4.22 24.32
C ASP A 292 -0.79 4.75 23.71
N GLN A 293 -0.41 5.97 24.08
CA GLN A 293 0.80 6.64 23.59
C GLN A 293 2.08 5.90 23.96
N THR A 294 2.08 5.12 25.05
CA THR A 294 3.22 4.30 25.47
C THR A 294 3.55 3.18 24.49
N PHE A 295 2.62 2.82 23.59
CA PHE A 295 2.86 1.85 22.53
C PHE A 295 3.57 2.41 21.32
N GLN A 296 3.74 3.72 21.24
CA GLN A 296 4.25 4.41 20.05
C GLN A 296 5.53 5.16 20.39
N TYR A 297 6.31 5.52 19.37
CA TYR A 297 7.38 6.49 19.60
C TYR A 297 6.78 7.83 20.05
N PRO A 298 7.46 8.57 20.95
CA PRO A 298 7.08 9.94 21.25
C PRO A 298 6.97 10.75 19.96
N SER A 299 5.94 11.59 19.87
CA SER A 299 5.78 12.46 18.70
C SER A 299 6.99 13.38 18.57
N GLN A 300 7.73 13.25 17.48
CA GLN A 300 8.84 14.14 17.17
C GLN A 300 8.29 15.40 16.50
N GLN A 301 8.31 16.52 17.20
CA GLN A 301 7.93 17.79 16.62
C GLN A 301 8.99 18.24 15.61
N SER A 302 8.57 18.46 14.36
CA SER A 302 9.46 19.02 13.35
C SER A 302 9.89 20.43 13.75
N LEU A 303 11.19 20.67 13.73
CA LEU A 303 11.78 21.97 14.01
C LEU A 303 11.33 22.98 12.94
N ILE A 304 10.82 24.12 13.39
CA ILE A 304 10.54 25.24 12.51
C ILE A 304 11.88 25.95 12.27
N ASN A 305 12.51 25.69 11.13
CA ASN A 305 13.79 26.33 10.81
C ASN A 305 13.67 27.82 10.51
N PHE A 306 12.48 28.29 10.15
CA PHE A 306 12.29 29.66 9.70
C PHE A 306 11.00 30.21 10.30
N HIS A 307 11.13 31.18 11.19
CA HIS A 307 10.04 32.10 11.51
C HIS A 307 9.83 32.99 10.30
N ALA A 308 9.03 32.49 9.37
CA ALA A 308 8.31 33.31 8.43
C ALA A 308 7.50 34.33 9.22
N ASN A 309 8.03 35.53 9.43
CA ASN A 309 7.19 36.65 9.85
C ASN A 309 6.06 36.75 8.81
N TYR A 310 4.81 36.83 9.25
CA TYR A 310 3.67 36.94 8.33
C TYR A 310 3.88 38.06 7.31
N ASN A 311 4.57 39.12 7.74
CA ASN A 311 4.88 40.30 6.93
C ASN A 311 6.14 40.16 6.04
N GLY A 312 6.85 39.03 6.07
CA GLY A 312 8.09 38.81 5.30
C GLY A 312 7.95 37.72 4.24
N SER A 313 8.53 37.93 3.05
CA SER A 313 8.54 36.94 1.97
C SER A 313 9.59 35.85 2.20
N LEU A 314 9.20 34.59 1.97
CA LEU A 314 10.11 33.46 1.95
C LEU A 314 11.18 33.61 0.86
N PHE A 315 10.85 34.23 -0.27
CA PHE A 315 11.77 34.44 -1.39
C PHE A 315 12.96 35.32 -0.99
N ASN A 316 12.72 36.40 -0.24
CA ASN A 316 13.79 37.25 0.27
C ASN A 316 14.73 36.49 1.22
N ILE A 317 14.20 35.52 1.97
CA ILE A 317 15.01 34.68 2.87
C ILE A 317 15.90 33.72 2.09
N ILE A 318 15.37 33.12 1.00
CA ILE A 318 16.10 32.18 0.14
C ILE A 318 17.22 32.90 -0.61
N VAL A 319 16.90 34.02 -1.24
CA VAL A 319 17.84 34.84 -2.01
C VAL A 319 19.07 35.26 -1.19
N ASN A 320 18.86 35.61 0.09
CA ASN A 320 19.96 36.05 0.94
C ASN A 320 20.95 34.94 1.28
N LYS A 321 20.50 33.67 1.28
CA LYS A 321 21.32 32.51 1.59
C LYS A 321 20.58 31.20 1.29
N ASP A 322 21.22 30.32 0.51
CA ASP A 322 20.79 28.94 0.30
C ASP A 322 20.40 28.24 1.60
N ARG A 323 19.30 27.48 1.54
CA ARG A 323 18.76 26.78 2.72
C ARG A 323 18.59 25.29 2.43
N LEU A 324 19.09 24.46 3.34
CA LEU A 324 18.88 23.02 3.30
C LEU A 324 17.85 22.62 4.36
N ILE A 325 16.75 22.03 3.91
CA ILE A 325 15.69 21.46 4.73
C ILE A 325 15.89 19.95 4.79
N HIS A 326 15.63 19.37 5.96
CA HIS A 326 15.86 17.95 6.25
C HIS A 326 14.55 17.38 6.78
N SER A 327 13.75 16.75 5.92
CA SER A 327 12.55 16.04 6.35
C SER A 327 12.94 14.75 7.06
N PRO A 328 12.19 14.24 8.06
CA PRO A 328 11.05 14.87 8.75
C PRO A 328 11.46 15.80 9.91
N TYR A 329 12.77 15.98 10.14
CA TYR A 329 13.31 16.76 11.26
C TYR A 329 12.93 18.24 11.20
N HIS A 330 12.87 18.81 10.00
CA HIS A 330 12.46 20.17 9.73
C HIS A 330 11.03 20.22 9.18
N SER A 331 10.30 21.26 9.53
CA SER A 331 8.91 21.44 9.08
C SER A 331 8.83 21.56 7.56
N TYR A 332 7.98 20.72 6.95
CA TYR A 332 7.68 20.77 5.52
C TYR A 332 6.85 22.00 5.12
N ASN A 333 6.35 22.77 6.09
CA ASN A 333 5.53 23.95 5.85
C ASN A 333 6.27 25.02 5.03
N CYS A 334 7.61 25.07 5.08
CA CYS A 334 8.40 25.99 4.25
C CYS A 334 8.18 25.71 2.75
N ILE A 335 8.11 24.44 2.36
CA ILE A 335 7.87 24.02 0.97
C ILE A 335 6.43 24.34 0.55
N LEU A 336 5.46 24.11 1.44
CA LEU A 336 4.07 24.50 1.18
C LEU A 336 3.94 26.02 1.03
N ARG A 337 4.61 26.80 1.90
CA ARG A 337 4.63 28.26 1.83
C ARG A 337 5.28 28.76 0.54
N PHE A 338 6.34 28.12 0.06
CA PHE A 338 6.99 28.44 -1.22
C PHE A 338 5.97 28.47 -2.37
N PHE A 339 5.17 27.41 -2.54
CA PHE A 339 4.16 27.37 -3.60
C PHE A 339 2.98 28.30 -3.35
N ASN A 340 2.57 28.47 -2.09
CA ASN A 340 1.48 29.38 -1.74
C ASN A 340 1.86 30.85 -2.02
N GLU A 341 3.03 31.31 -1.57
CA GLU A 341 3.55 32.64 -1.90
C GLU A 341 3.70 32.79 -3.42
N ALA A 342 4.24 31.77 -4.10
CA ALA A 342 4.39 31.81 -5.55
C ALA A 342 3.07 31.98 -6.29
N SER A 343 1.97 31.43 -5.76
CA SER A 343 0.65 31.58 -6.35
C SER A 343 0.07 32.99 -6.21
N LEU A 344 0.46 33.72 -5.16
CA LEU A 344 -0.10 35.02 -4.77
C LEU A 344 0.77 36.20 -5.22
N ASP A 345 2.09 36.01 -5.30
CA ASP A 345 3.05 37.06 -5.63
C ASP A 345 2.82 37.60 -7.05
N PRO A 346 2.58 38.92 -7.25
CA PRO A 346 2.38 39.52 -8.56
C PRO A 346 3.65 39.53 -9.42
N ASP A 347 4.83 39.39 -8.81
CA ASP A 347 6.11 39.41 -9.52
C ASP A 347 6.48 38.02 -10.09
N VAL A 348 5.80 36.95 -9.66
CA VAL A 348 6.00 35.60 -10.22
C VAL A 348 5.28 35.47 -11.56
N GLU A 349 6.04 35.20 -12.62
CA GLU A 349 5.52 35.03 -13.98
C GLU A 349 5.31 33.56 -14.32
N GLN A 350 6.28 32.70 -13.99
CA GLN A 350 6.28 31.30 -14.39
C GLN A 350 6.62 30.36 -13.23
N ILE A 351 5.98 29.20 -13.21
CA ILE A 351 6.22 28.13 -12.24
C ILE A 351 6.47 26.83 -12.99
N TYR A 352 7.60 26.18 -12.73
CA TYR A 352 7.94 24.87 -13.25
C TYR A 352 8.07 23.88 -12.11
N ILE A 353 7.54 22.66 -12.25
CA ILE A 353 7.69 21.61 -11.24
C ILE A 353 7.65 20.21 -11.87
N THR A 354 8.39 19.27 -11.28
CA THR A 354 8.29 17.84 -11.60
C THR A 354 7.50 17.08 -10.52
N PHE A 355 6.48 16.34 -10.95
CA PHE A 355 5.75 15.38 -10.11
C PHE A 355 6.03 13.95 -10.56
N TYR A 356 6.68 13.20 -9.66
CA TYR A 356 6.76 11.76 -9.80
C TYR A 356 5.51 11.07 -9.23
N ARG A 357 5.06 11.47 -8.03
CA ARG A 357 3.87 10.98 -7.34
C ARG A 357 3.17 12.13 -6.67
N ILE A 358 1.91 12.39 -7.03
CA ILE A 358 1.10 13.43 -6.39
C ILE A 358 0.33 12.77 -5.24
N ALA A 359 0.21 13.46 -4.10
CA ALA A 359 -0.63 12.97 -2.99
C ALA A 359 -2.11 12.94 -3.38
N ASN A 360 -2.93 12.09 -2.76
CA ASN A 360 -4.38 12.06 -3.04
C ASN A 360 -5.05 13.41 -2.74
N ASP A 361 -4.63 14.08 -1.68
CA ASP A 361 -4.99 15.45 -1.37
C ASP A 361 -3.68 16.25 -1.32
N SER A 362 -3.33 16.91 -2.43
CA SER A 362 -2.06 17.60 -2.58
C SER A 362 -2.26 19.10 -2.45
N ARG A 363 -1.75 19.66 -1.36
CA ARG A 363 -1.76 21.12 -1.12
C ARG A 363 -0.95 21.86 -2.17
N ILE A 364 0.16 21.27 -2.61
CA ILE A 364 0.99 21.81 -3.69
C ILE A 364 0.20 21.81 -5.00
N GLY A 365 -0.53 20.73 -5.32
CA GLY A 365 -1.39 20.67 -6.50
C GLY A 365 -2.44 21.79 -6.52
N HIS A 366 -3.08 22.06 -5.38
CA HIS A 366 -4.00 23.19 -5.24
C HIS A 366 -3.33 24.56 -5.40
N ALA A 367 -2.14 24.76 -4.83
CA ALA A 367 -1.39 26.01 -4.97
C ALA A 367 -1.04 26.31 -6.45
N LEU A 368 -0.66 25.28 -7.22
CA LEU A 368 -0.37 25.42 -8.65
C LEU A 368 -1.63 25.76 -9.46
N ILE A 369 -2.78 25.14 -9.14
CA ILE A 369 -4.07 25.50 -9.76
C ILE A 369 -4.44 26.95 -9.46
N SER A 370 -4.22 27.40 -8.22
CA SER A 370 -4.42 28.79 -7.81
C SER A 370 -3.51 29.74 -8.60
N ALA A 371 -2.23 29.40 -8.74
CA ALA A 371 -1.26 30.19 -9.50
C ALA A 371 -1.69 30.38 -10.97
N ALA A 372 -2.13 29.31 -11.63
CA ALA A 372 -2.62 29.38 -13.01
C ALA A 372 -3.87 30.26 -13.14
N ARG A 373 -4.82 30.14 -12.20
CA ARG A 373 -6.02 31.00 -12.15
C ARG A 373 -5.68 32.47 -11.87
N ASN A 374 -4.60 32.74 -11.15
CA ASN A 374 -4.06 34.08 -10.92
C ASN A 374 -3.22 34.60 -12.10
N GLY A 375 -3.28 33.96 -13.27
CA GLY A 375 -2.67 34.44 -14.51
C GLY A 375 -1.19 34.07 -14.68
N LYS A 376 -0.66 33.17 -13.85
CA LYS A 376 0.75 32.72 -13.95
C LYS A 376 0.88 31.57 -14.94
N ASP A 377 2.00 31.54 -15.65
CA ASP A 377 2.33 30.44 -16.56
C ASP A 377 2.86 29.24 -15.76
N VAL A 378 2.02 28.22 -15.56
CA VAL A 378 2.40 27.04 -14.76
C VAL A 378 2.65 25.85 -15.68
N PHE A 379 3.82 25.24 -15.50
CA PHE A 379 4.28 24.06 -16.23
C PHE A 379 4.54 22.92 -15.26
N VAL A 380 3.92 21.77 -15.53
CA VAL A 380 4.03 20.59 -14.66
C VAL A 380 4.48 19.40 -15.49
N LEU A 381 5.61 18.82 -15.13
CA LEU A 381 6.03 17.53 -15.68
C LEU A 381 5.43 16.41 -14.81
N VAL A 382 4.61 15.54 -15.38
CA VAL A 382 4.00 14.40 -14.66
C VAL A 382 4.56 13.09 -15.19
N GLU A 383 5.14 12.29 -14.29
CA GLU A 383 5.50 10.90 -14.58
C GLU A 383 4.26 10.00 -14.44
N LEU A 384 3.69 9.61 -15.57
CA LEU A 384 2.49 8.78 -15.59
C LEU A 384 2.76 7.30 -15.30
N LYS A 385 4.01 6.82 -15.42
CA LYS A 385 4.40 5.42 -15.11
C LYS A 385 4.77 5.21 -13.63
N ALA A 386 4.47 6.16 -12.77
CA ALA A 386 4.69 6.01 -11.34
C ALA A 386 3.82 4.87 -10.79
N ARG A 387 4.47 3.75 -10.46
CA ARG A 387 3.79 2.51 -10.07
C ARG A 387 2.91 2.73 -8.83
N PHE A 388 1.68 2.24 -8.92
CA PHE A 388 0.64 2.23 -7.87
C PHE A 388 -0.01 3.59 -7.58
N ASP A 389 0.38 4.66 -8.24
CA ASP A 389 -0.20 6.01 -8.09
C ASP A 389 -0.83 6.51 -9.39
N GLU A 390 -0.97 5.65 -10.40
CA GLU A 390 -1.34 6.04 -11.76
C GLU A 390 -2.73 6.72 -11.79
N ALA A 391 -3.71 6.12 -11.12
CA ALA A 391 -5.06 6.68 -11.05
C ALA A 391 -5.10 8.08 -10.41
N ASN A 392 -4.29 8.30 -9.37
CA ASN A 392 -4.24 9.59 -8.71
C ASN A 392 -3.50 10.65 -9.55
N ASN A 393 -2.38 10.28 -10.17
CA ASN A 393 -1.64 11.16 -11.09
C ASN A 393 -2.53 11.60 -12.27
N ILE A 394 -3.34 10.69 -12.83
CA ILE A 394 -4.30 11.00 -13.90
C ILE A 394 -5.36 12.01 -13.44
N ARG A 395 -5.97 11.77 -12.28
CA ARG A 395 -6.99 12.67 -11.72
C ARG A 395 -6.45 14.09 -11.51
N TRP A 396 -5.24 14.20 -10.97
CA TRP A 396 -4.56 15.49 -10.80
C TRP A 396 -4.21 16.14 -12.14
N ALA A 397 -3.69 15.37 -13.10
CA ALA A 397 -3.39 15.90 -14.42
C ALA A 397 -4.64 16.48 -15.11
N LYS A 398 -5.78 15.78 -15.07
CA LYS A 398 -7.05 16.31 -15.59
C LYS A 398 -7.46 17.61 -14.91
N SER A 399 -7.38 17.65 -13.58
CA SER A 399 -7.73 18.84 -12.78
C SER A 399 -6.82 20.04 -13.06
N MET A 400 -5.51 19.81 -13.19
CA MET A 400 -4.52 20.84 -13.50
C MET A 400 -4.70 21.39 -14.92
N LYS A 401 -4.89 20.51 -15.92
CA LYS A 401 -5.13 20.89 -17.33
C LYS A 401 -6.39 21.75 -17.46
N ALA A 402 -7.47 21.39 -16.76
CA ALA A 402 -8.69 22.18 -16.71
C ALA A 402 -8.51 23.59 -16.10
N ALA A 403 -7.47 23.79 -15.28
CA ALA A 403 -7.12 25.08 -14.70
C ALA A 403 -6.16 25.93 -15.57
N GLY A 404 -5.80 25.46 -16.77
CA GLY A 404 -4.88 26.15 -17.68
C GLY A 404 -3.39 25.82 -17.46
N ILE A 405 -3.08 24.84 -16.61
CA ILE A 405 -1.70 24.39 -16.39
C ILE A 405 -1.22 23.59 -17.60
N LYS A 406 -0.01 23.91 -18.09
CA LYS A 406 0.66 23.21 -19.19
C LYS A 406 1.31 21.93 -18.65
N ILE A 407 0.73 20.78 -18.98
CA ILE A 407 1.24 19.48 -18.55
C ILE A 407 2.15 18.89 -19.63
N VAL A 408 3.33 18.47 -19.20
CA VAL A 408 4.28 17.71 -20.01
C VAL A 408 4.38 16.30 -19.42
N TYR A 409 4.19 15.29 -20.24
CA TYR A 409 4.38 13.90 -19.84
C TYR A 409 5.82 13.46 -20.15
N SER A 410 6.40 12.62 -19.30
CA SER A 410 7.70 12.01 -19.59
C SER A 410 7.62 11.15 -20.85
N GLN A 411 8.67 11.21 -21.68
CA GLN A 411 8.79 10.35 -22.86
C GLN A 411 8.87 8.87 -22.43
N ASN A 412 8.39 7.97 -23.28
CA ASN A 412 8.23 6.56 -22.91
C ASN A 412 9.51 5.86 -22.45
N GLU A 413 10.66 6.24 -22.99
CA GLU A 413 11.96 5.63 -22.72
C GLU A 413 12.77 6.36 -21.64
N LEU A 414 12.36 7.57 -21.25
CA LEU A 414 13.11 8.43 -20.34
C LEU A 414 12.30 8.74 -19.09
N LYS A 415 12.78 8.23 -17.96
CA LYS A 415 12.18 8.48 -16.64
C LYS A 415 12.78 9.73 -16.01
N VAL A 416 11.93 10.72 -15.72
CA VAL A 416 12.36 11.91 -14.95
C VAL A 416 12.23 11.62 -13.46
N HIS A 417 13.37 11.36 -12.81
CA HIS A 417 13.43 11.12 -11.36
C HIS A 417 13.89 12.32 -10.54
N ALA A 418 14.26 13.44 -11.19
CA ALA A 418 14.63 14.67 -10.49
C ALA A 418 13.39 15.34 -9.90
N LYS A 419 13.48 15.84 -8.66
CA LYS A 419 12.39 16.58 -7.99
C LYS A 419 12.81 18.02 -7.86
N ILE A 420 12.35 18.80 -8.83
CA ILE A 420 12.78 20.17 -9.04
C ILE A 420 11.54 21.04 -9.14
N ALA A 421 11.59 22.20 -8.50
CA ALA A 421 10.70 23.30 -8.79
C ALA A 421 11.51 24.56 -9.12
N LEU A 422 11.00 25.40 -10.01
CA LEU A 422 11.64 26.65 -10.40
C LEU A 422 10.55 27.71 -10.55
N LEU A 423 10.75 28.85 -9.89
CA LEU A 423 9.97 30.06 -10.06
C LEU A 423 10.77 31.03 -10.92
N LYS A 424 10.09 31.68 -11.87
CA LYS A 424 10.64 32.86 -12.55
C LYS A 424 9.88 34.11 -12.12
N ARG A 425 10.63 35.15 -11.76
CA ARG A 425 10.11 36.42 -11.23
C ARG A 425 10.63 37.62 -12.03
N LYS A 426 9.90 38.73 -11.96
CA LYS A 426 10.35 40.04 -12.44
C LYS A 426 11.45 40.60 -11.53
N GLY A 427 12.38 41.37 -12.09
CA GLY A 427 13.44 42.08 -11.35
C GLY A 427 14.77 41.33 -11.25
N ASP A 428 15.64 41.76 -10.33
CA ASP A 428 17.06 41.38 -10.24
C ASP A 428 17.32 39.93 -9.78
N LEU A 429 16.28 39.26 -9.28
CA LEU A 429 16.33 37.86 -8.80
C LEU A 429 15.39 37.01 -9.64
N PRO A 430 15.79 36.69 -10.87
CA PRO A 430 14.86 36.17 -11.87
C PRO A 430 14.44 34.74 -11.59
N MET A 431 15.15 33.99 -10.73
CA MET A 431 14.94 32.56 -10.55
C MET A 431 15.14 32.11 -9.10
N ILE A 432 14.19 31.32 -8.60
CA ILE A 432 14.27 30.67 -7.28
C ILE A 432 13.90 29.20 -7.46
N GLY A 433 14.76 28.31 -6.99
CA GLY A 433 14.67 26.88 -7.20
C GLY A 433 14.49 26.07 -5.92
N LEU A 434 13.83 24.92 -6.06
CA LEU A 434 13.85 23.84 -5.09
C LEU A 434 14.46 22.60 -5.74
N LEU A 435 15.45 21.99 -5.09
CA LEU A 435 16.06 20.72 -5.49
C LEU A 435 15.86 19.72 -4.35
N SER A 436 15.19 18.60 -4.62
CA SER A 436 14.91 17.59 -3.59
C SER A 436 15.39 16.19 -3.95
N THR A 437 15.85 15.46 -2.93
CA THR A 437 16.07 14.01 -3.00
C THR A 437 14.74 13.23 -3.03
N GLY A 438 13.70 13.78 -2.41
CA GLY A 438 12.39 13.18 -2.21
C GLY A 438 11.29 13.80 -3.05
N ASN A 439 10.11 13.17 -3.06
CA ASN A 439 8.94 13.70 -3.76
C ASN A 439 8.39 14.96 -3.08
N PHE A 440 7.83 15.88 -3.87
CA PHE A 440 7.03 16.99 -3.37
C PHE A 440 5.67 16.48 -2.84
N ASN A 441 5.70 15.82 -1.69
CA ASN A 441 4.55 15.17 -1.08
C ASN A 441 4.64 15.30 0.45
N GLU A 442 3.68 16.02 1.01
CA GLU A 442 3.58 16.37 2.43
C GLU A 442 3.36 15.17 3.34
N ASN A 443 2.77 14.08 2.82
CA ASN A 443 2.51 12.87 3.59
C ASN A 443 3.80 12.06 3.73
N THR A 444 4.54 11.88 2.63
CA THR A 444 5.81 11.16 2.66
C THR A 444 6.89 11.93 3.40
N ALA A 445 6.88 13.26 3.34
CA ALA A 445 7.82 14.11 4.07
C ALA A 445 7.84 13.86 5.59
N ARG A 446 6.75 13.36 6.18
CA ARG A 446 6.69 13.05 7.62
C ARG A 446 7.39 11.75 8.00
N VAL A 447 7.67 10.88 7.04
CA VAL A 447 8.17 9.51 7.29
C VAL A 447 9.52 9.28 6.62
N TYR A 448 9.74 9.87 5.45
CA TYR A 448 10.99 9.73 4.69
C TYR A 448 12.00 10.79 5.10
N THR A 449 13.26 10.37 5.16
CA THR A 449 14.40 11.27 5.36
C THR A 449 14.87 11.81 4.01
N ASP A 450 14.62 13.10 3.77
CA ASP A 450 14.92 13.75 2.50
C ASP A 450 15.54 15.12 2.70
N HIS A 451 16.36 15.53 1.73
CA HIS A 451 16.96 16.85 1.64
C HIS A 451 16.25 17.69 0.60
N ILE A 452 16.01 18.96 0.92
CA ILE A 452 15.44 19.94 0.01
C ILE A 452 16.30 21.19 0.09
N LEU A 453 16.99 21.51 -0.99
CA LEU A 453 17.80 22.70 -1.13
C LEU A 453 16.96 23.79 -1.80
N ASN A 454 16.83 24.92 -1.12
CA ASN A 454 16.25 26.15 -1.66
C ASN A 454 17.41 27.04 -2.14
N ILE A 455 17.40 27.37 -3.42
CA ILE A 455 18.40 28.21 -4.11
C ILE A 455 17.76 29.39 -4.84
#